data_AF-A0AAE0GSN5-F1
#
_entry.id   AF-A0AAE0GSN5-F1
#
_cell.length_a   1.000
_cell.length_b   1.000
_cell.length_c   1.000
_cell.angle_alpha   90.00
_cell.angle_beta   90.00
_cell.angle_gamma   90.00
#
_symmetry.space_group_name_H-M   'P 1'
#
loop_
_entity.id
_entity.type
_entity.pdbx_description
1 polymer ?
#
loop_
_entity_poly.entity_id
_entity_poly.type
_entity_poly.pdbx_seq_one_letter_code
_entity_poly.pdbx_strand_id
1 'polypeptide(L)'
;MASYYTHAQQAYWVYGGVGLKVGKDIQNNEFYVEAVTKGTPAERAGLVRNDKLISVDGTSVAGIPTSEVGALLQGEEGTNVTLIIQHAGSEESAEVELTRERYAVKQEFKAFSPEQSGGLYTGSSGVKPPAALYVAALGMKKGGKRTVQVPAAVAYGENGYNEIPENSDITMEIEVLSIA
;
A
#
# COMPACT_ATOMS: atom_id res chain seq x y z
N MET A 1 -20.34 18.17 -24.25
CA MET A 1 -19.36 17.16 -23.82
C MET A 1 -19.82 16.62 -22.48
N ALA A 2 -20.12 15.33 -22.37
CA ALA A 2 -20.55 14.72 -21.10
C ALA A 2 -19.33 14.58 -20.18
N SER A 3 -19.38 15.20 -19.01
CA SER A 3 -18.33 15.11 -17.98
C SER A 3 -18.73 13.99 -17.02
N TYR A 4 -18.01 12.86 -17.07
CA TYR A 4 -18.31 11.69 -16.24
C TYR A 4 -17.64 11.84 -14.87
N TYR A 5 -18.42 11.98 -13.81
CA TYR A 5 -17.93 11.91 -12.43
C TYR A 5 -18.06 10.49 -11.89
N THR A 6 -17.03 9.67 -12.10
CA THR A 6 -16.97 8.32 -11.53
C THR A 6 -16.67 8.41 -10.03
N HIS A 7 -17.65 8.13 -9.19
CA HIS A 7 -17.44 7.94 -7.75
C HIS A 7 -17.31 6.45 -7.44
N ALA A 8 -16.13 5.90 -7.72
CA ALA A 8 -15.74 4.57 -7.25
C ALA A 8 -14.62 4.76 -6.23
N GLN A 9 -14.85 4.40 -4.97
CA GLN A 9 -13.82 4.54 -3.96
C GLN A 9 -13.75 3.30 -3.05
N GLN A 10 -13.51 2.15 -3.68
CA GLN A 10 -12.84 1.03 -3.01
C GLN A 10 -11.78 0.49 -3.98
N ALA A 11 -10.53 0.94 -3.82
CA ALA A 11 -9.41 0.29 -4.49
C ALA A 11 -8.72 -0.62 -3.49
N TYR A 12 -8.39 -1.81 -3.94
CA TYR A 12 -7.56 -2.72 -3.20
C TYR A 12 -6.19 -2.73 -3.83
N TRP A 13 -5.19 -2.50 -3.01
CA TRP A 13 -3.82 -2.56 -3.45
C TRP A 13 -3.29 -3.94 -3.11
N VAL A 14 -2.84 -4.64 -4.13
CA VAL A 14 -2.25 -5.97 -3.95
C VAL A 14 -0.77 -5.76 -3.73
N TYR A 15 -0.32 -6.06 -2.53
CA TYR A 15 1.08 -6.03 -2.15
C TYR A 15 1.64 -7.46 -2.13
N GLY A 16 2.90 -7.62 -2.54
CA GLY A 16 3.69 -8.82 -2.27
C GLY A 16 4.68 -8.54 -1.14
N GLY A 17 4.59 -9.28 -0.04
CA GLY A 17 5.47 -9.10 1.12
C GLY A 17 4.88 -9.66 2.40
N VAL A 18 5.24 -9.05 3.54
CA VAL A 18 4.84 -9.59 4.86
C VAL A 18 3.70 -8.87 5.57
N GLY A 19 3.23 -7.72 5.06
CA GLY A 19 2.12 -6.98 5.68
C GLY A 19 2.51 -5.98 6.76
N LEU A 20 3.77 -5.54 6.79
CA LEU A 20 4.27 -4.52 7.71
C LEU A 20 4.31 -3.14 7.06
N LYS A 21 3.82 -2.13 7.78
CA LYS A 21 4.14 -0.73 7.54
C LYS A 21 5.19 -0.28 8.55
N VAL A 22 6.30 0.25 8.06
CA VAL A 22 7.43 0.68 8.90
C VAL A 22 7.47 2.20 8.96
N GLY A 23 7.49 2.73 10.17
CA GLY A 23 7.74 4.13 10.47
C GLY A 23 9.20 4.35 10.85
N LYS A 24 9.66 5.59 10.69
CA LYS A 24 10.97 6.02 11.16
C LYS A 24 10.79 7.07 12.24
N ASP A 25 11.39 6.83 13.40
CA ASP A 25 11.45 7.83 14.45
C ASP A 25 12.61 8.78 14.14
N ILE A 26 12.27 10.07 14.01
CA ILE A 26 13.18 11.11 13.54
C ILE A 26 14.15 11.50 14.66
N GLN A 27 13.80 11.29 15.93
CA GLN A 27 14.62 11.70 17.08
C GLN A 27 15.81 10.78 17.31
N ASN A 28 15.57 9.47 17.22
CA ASN A 28 16.57 8.42 17.45
C ASN A 28 17.06 7.78 16.13
N ASN A 29 16.45 8.12 14.99
CA ASN A 29 16.77 7.57 13.67
C ASN A 29 16.53 6.05 13.60
N GLU A 30 15.57 5.54 14.36
CA GLU A 30 15.24 4.11 14.46
C GLU A 30 13.98 3.77 13.67
N PHE A 31 13.92 2.52 13.18
CA PHE A 31 12.74 2.01 12.50
C PHE A 31 11.85 1.24 13.46
N TYR A 32 10.54 1.42 13.31
CA TYR A 32 9.55 0.74 14.12
C TYR A 32 8.34 0.31 13.28
N VAL A 33 7.60 -0.69 13.76
CA VAL A 33 6.35 -1.12 13.16
C VAL A 33 5.29 -0.04 13.41
N GLU A 34 4.91 0.68 12.36
CA GLU A 34 3.85 1.69 12.41
C GLU A 34 2.47 1.02 12.41
N ALA A 35 2.30 -0.02 11.59
CA ALA A 35 1.07 -0.79 11.49
C ALA A 35 1.32 -2.20 10.98
N VAL A 36 0.44 -3.12 11.39
CA VAL A 36 0.41 -4.51 10.95
C VAL A 36 -0.91 -4.75 10.24
N THR A 37 -0.84 -5.25 9.01
CA THR A 37 -2.03 -5.54 8.20
C THR A 37 -2.66 -6.84 8.66
N LYS A 38 -3.97 -6.83 8.92
CA LYS A 38 -4.71 -8.02 9.38
C LYS A 38 -4.66 -9.16 8.35
N GLY A 39 -4.51 -10.38 8.84
CA GLY A 39 -4.48 -11.61 8.05
C GLY A 39 -3.16 -11.89 7.34
N THR A 40 -2.14 -11.05 7.52
CA THR A 40 -0.84 -11.17 6.84
C THR A 40 0.18 -11.99 7.64
N PRO A 41 1.29 -12.43 7.03
CA PRO A 41 2.36 -13.14 7.73
C PRO A 41 2.82 -12.42 9.01
N ALA A 42 2.97 -11.09 8.97
CA ALA A 42 3.41 -10.30 10.10
C ALA A 42 2.46 -10.39 11.32
N GLU A 43 1.15 -10.36 11.09
CA GLU A 43 0.17 -10.53 12.17
C GLU A 43 0.25 -11.94 12.78
N ARG A 44 0.35 -12.98 11.93
CA ARG A 44 0.43 -14.37 12.40
C ARG A 44 1.71 -14.66 13.17
N ALA A 45 2.79 -13.94 12.86
CA ALA A 45 4.05 -14.01 13.59
C ALA A 45 4.05 -13.22 14.91
N GLY A 46 2.96 -12.53 15.23
CA GLY A 46 2.82 -11.80 16.50
C GLY A 46 3.52 -10.45 16.53
N LEU A 47 3.90 -9.90 15.37
CA LEU A 47 4.43 -8.54 15.31
C LEU A 47 3.33 -7.54 15.66
N VAL A 48 3.70 -6.49 16.38
CA VAL A 48 2.79 -5.47 16.86
C VAL A 48 3.34 -4.06 16.64
N ARG A 49 2.44 -3.08 16.73
CA ARG A 49 2.81 -1.67 16.63
C ARG A 49 3.85 -1.30 17.69
N ASN A 50 4.81 -0.47 17.30
CA ASN A 50 5.95 -0.01 18.08
C ASN A 50 7.05 -1.05 18.33
N ASP A 51 6.97 -2.24 17.73
CA ASP A 51 8.14 -3.12 17.67
C ASP A 51 9.26 -2.41 16.91
N LYS A 52 10.46 -2.41 17.47
CA LYS A 52 11.63 -1.85 16.82
C LYS A 52 12.15 -2.85 15.79
N LEU A 53 12.38 -2.39 14.57
CA LEU A 53 13.01 -3.17 13.50
C LEU A 53 14.51 -2.92 13.53
N ILE A 54 15.30 -3.98 13.70
CA ILE A 54 16.76 -3.92 13.82
C ILE A 54 17.45 -4.34 12.52
N SER A 55 17.00 -5.44 11.91
CA SER A 55 17.53 -5.91 10.63
C SER A 55 16.52 -6.72 9.82
N VAL A 56 16.78 -6.82 8.52
CA VAL A 56 16.04 -7.65 7.54
C VAL A 56 17.06 -8.49 6.78
N ASP A 57 16.91 -9.82 6.79
CA ASP A 57 17.83 -10.78 6.16
C ASP A 57 19.30 -10.53 6.52
N GLY A 58 19.56 -10.24 7.81
CA GLY A 58 20.89 -9.92 8.32
C GLY A 58 21.40 -8.51 7.98
N THR A 59 20.70 -7.75 7.14
CA THR A 59 21.04 -6.37 6.81
C THR A 59 20.46 -5.42 7.86
N SER A 60 21.32 -4.69 8.57
CA SER A 60 20.87 -3.67 9.53
C SER A 60 20.04 -2.59 8.83
N VAL A 61 18.91 -2.22 9.43
CA VAL A 61 18.08 -1.12 8.90
C VAL A 61 18.54 0.24 9.43
N ALA A 62 19.54 0.29 10.30
CA ALA A 62 20.06 1.55 10.81
C ALA A 62 20.69 2.39 9.68
N GLY A 63 20.25 3.63 9.54
CA GLY A 63 20.85 4.58 8.59
C GLY A 63 20.38 4.45 7.14
N ILE A 64 19.63 3.42 6.77
CA ILE A 64 19.04 3.33 5.42
C ILE A 64 17.76 4.18 5.28
N PRO A 65 17.42 4.62 4.06
CA PRO A 65 16.16 5.30 3.76
C PRO A 65 14.94 4.41 4.02
N THR A 66 13.82 5.01 4.46
CA THR A 66 12.56 4.29 4.70
C THR A 66 12.07 3.53 3.46
N SER A 67 12.29 4.08 2.27
CA SER A 67 11.94 3.43 1.01
C SER A 67 12.70 2.11 0.79
N GLU A 68 13.98 2.07 1.18
CA GLU A 68 14.81 0.85 1.05
C GLU A 68 14.36 -0.22 2.03
N VAL A 69 13.97 0.15 3.27
CA VAL A 69 13.40 -0.81 4.24
C VAL A 69 12.13 -1.47 3.69
N GLY A 70 11.26 -0.68 3.07
CA GLY A 70 10.04 -1.19 2.42
C GLY A 70 10.36 -2.22 1.33
N ALA A 71 11.39 -1.95 0.51
CA ALA A 71 11.83 -2.86 -0.55
C ALA A 71 12.37 -4.19 0.00
N LEU A 72 13.10 -4.18 1.13
CA LEU A 72 13.62 -5.40 1.77
C LEU A 72 12.50 -6.33 2.28
N LEU A 73 11.41 -5.75 2.78
CA LEU A 73 10.25 -6.48 3.29
C LEU A 73 9.34 -7.03 2.19
N GLN A 74 9.46 -6.47 0.99
CA GLN A 74 8.77 -6.93 -0.22
C GLN A 74 9.61 -7.99 -0.95
N GLY A 75 8.97 -8.71 -1.86
CA GLY A 75 9.63 -9.78 -2.61
C GLY A 75 8.62 -10.77 -3.19
N GLU A 76 9.14 -11.79 -3.84
CA GLU A 76 8.34 -12.81 -4.51
C GLU A 76 7.53 -13.64 -3.51
N GLU A 77 6.29 -13.97 -3.88
CA GLU A 77 5.39 -14.79 -3.06
C GLU A 77 6.02 -16.18 -2.79
N GLY A 78 5.90 -16.65 -1.55
CA GLY A 78 6.47 -17.92 -1.10
C GLY A 78 7.94 -17.87 -0.70
N THR A 79 8.63 -16.73 -0.90
CA THR A 79 10.00 -16.55 -0.38
C THR A 79 9.98 -16.19 1.10
N ASN A 80 11.03 -16.56 1.83
CA ASN A 80 11.16 -16.21 3.24
C ASN A 80 11.94 -14.91 3.44
N VAL A 81 11.67 -14.24 4.55
CA VAL A 81 12.41 -13.10 5.07
C VAL A 81 12.57 -13.26 6.57
N THR A 82 13.76 -12.96 7.08
CA THR A 82 14.07 -13.04 8.51
C THR A 82 14.24 -11.64 9.07
N LEU A 83 13.46 -11.31 10.10
CA LEU A 83 13.54 -10.02 10.79
C LEU A 83 14.17 -10.20 12.17
N ILE A 84 15.00 -9.23 12.57
CA ILE A 84 15.34 -9.05 13.98
C ILE A 84 14.52 -7.88 14.49
N ILE A 85 13.66 -8.15 15.47
CA ILE A 85 12.76 -7.18 16.08
C ILE A 85 12.95 -7.13 17.60
N GLN A 86 12.63 -5.99 18.20
CA GLN A 86 12.57 -5.84 19.65
C GLN A 86 11.20 -5.31 20.04
N HIS A 87 10.46 -6.09 20.84
CA HIS A 87 9.15 -5.67 21.31
C HIS A 87 9.23 -4.46 22.24
N ALA A 88 8.21 -3.60 22.18
CA ALA A 88 8.14 -2.44 23.06
C ALA A 88 8.18 -2.86 24.54
N GLY A 89 9.18 -2.37 25.27
CA GLY A 89 9.39 -2.72 26.69
C GLY A 89 10.21 -3.99 26.93
N SER A 90 10.65 -4.69 25.88
CA SER A 90 11.64 -5.78 25.97
C SER A 90 13.05 -5.22 25.80
N GLU A 91 14.01 -5.70 26.59
CA GLU A 91 15.43 -5.45 26.33
C GLU A 91 16.01 -6.47 25.32
N GLU A 92 15.35 -7.62 25.14
CA GLU A 92 15.79 -8.67 24.23
C GLU A 92 15.19 -8.50 22.84
N SER A 93 16.00 -8.76 21.82
CA SER A 93 15.56 -8.90 20.42
C SER A 93 15.18 -10.34 20.11
N ALA A 94 14.17 -10.52 19.27
CA ALA A 94 13.74 -11.81 18.74
C ALA A 94 13.99 -11.88 17.23
N GLU A 95 14.31 -13.09 16.77
CA GLU A 95 14.35 -13.42 15.35
C GLU A 95 12.99 -13.96 14.93
N VAL A 96 12.47 -13.45 13.81
CA VAL A 96 11.15 -13.79 13.28
C VAL A 96 11.26 -14.08 11.79
N GLU A 97 11.05 -15.34 11.42
CA GLU A 97 10.97 -15.78 10.02
C GLU A 97 9.53 -15.65 9.50
N LEU A 98 9.38 -15.06 8.33
CA LEU A 98 8.10 -14.79 7.67
C LEU A 98 8.16 -15.27 6.23
N THR A 99 7.08 -15.89 5.75
CA THR A 99 6.91 -16.19 4.32
C THR A 99 6.13 -15.07 3.65
N ARG A 100 6.65 -14.50 2.55
CA ARG A 100 5.99 -13.44 1.79
C ARG A 100 4.74 -13.96 1.10
N GLU A 101 3.66 -13.20 1.17
CA GLU A 101 2.36 -13.52 0.57
C GLU A 101 1.83 -12.33 -0.23
N ARG A 102 0.89 -12.60 -1.15
CA ARG A 102 0.07 -11.54 -1.72
C ARG A 102 -1.10 -11.22 -0.80
N TYR A 103 -1.26 -9.95 -0.46
CA TYR A 103 -2.37 -9.47 0.37
C TYR A 103 -2.95 -8.17 -0.18
N ALA A 104 -4.26 -8.02 0.00
CA ALA A 104 -4.99 -6.84 -0.45
C ALA A 104 -5.20 -5.88 0.71
N VAL A 105 -4.73 -4.64 0.59
CA VAL A 105 -5.06 -3.56 1.53
C VAL A 105 -6.18 -2.72 0.94
N LYS A 106 -7.28 -2.61 1.69
CA LYS A 106 -8.39 -1.74 1.34
C LYS A 106 -7.96 -0.29 1.50
N GLN A 107 -8.04 0.49 0.43
CA GLN A 107 -7.86 1.93 0.50
C GLN A 107 -9.19 2.63 0.74
N GLU A 108 -9.26 3.39 1.81
CA GLU A 108 -10.34 4.35 2.04
C GLU A 108 -9.94 5.67 1.39
N PHE A 109 -10.43 5.91 0.17
CA PHE A 109 -10.32 7.25 -0.39
C PHE A 109 -11.31 8.15 0.33
N LYS A 110 -10.85 9.31 0.79
CA LYS A 110 -11.78 10.38 1.18
C LYS A 110 -12.55 10.82 -0.07
N ALA A 111 -13.87 11.02 0.10
CA ALA A 111 -14.74 11.50 -0.96
C ALA A 111 -14.15 12.78 -1.57
N PHE A 112 -13.84 12.71 -2.85
CA PHE A 112 -13.42 13.89 -3.62
C PHE A 112 -14.63 14.83 -3.74
N SER A 113 -14.57 16.02 -3.13
CA SER A 113 -15.58 17.07 -3.31
C SER A 113 -15.12 18.04 -4.41
N PRO A 114 -15.80 18.08 -5.58
CA PRO A 114 -15.43 18.96 -6.68
C PRO A 114 -15.50 20.45 -6.33
N GLU A 115 -16.29 20.84 -5.32
CA GLU A 115 -16.48 22.25 -4.94
C GLU A 115 -15.29 22.82 -4.14
N GLN A 116 -14.46 21.97 -3.54
CA GLN A 116 -13.23 22.38 -2.87
C GLN A 116 -11.98 22.20 -3.75
N SER A 117 -12.10 21.55 -4.91
CA SER A 117 -11.02 21.46 -5.88
C SER A 117 -11.02 22.69 -6.78
N GLY A 118 -10.46 23.78 -6.27
CA GLY A 118 -10.14 24.95 -7.08
C GLY A 118 -9.20 24.56 -8.21
N GLY A 119 -9.76 24.36 -9.41
CA GLY A 119 -9.00 24.07 -10.61
C GLY A 119 -8.38 22.67 -10.63
N LEU A 120 -8.69 21.93 -11.69
CA LEU A 120 -7.79 20.87 -12.16
C LEU A 120 -6.36 21.46 -12.18
N TYR A 121 -5.41 20.80 -11.51
CA TYR A 121 -3.95 21.05 -11.51
C TYR A 121 -3.27 21.77 -10.36
N THR A 122 -3.93 22.23 -9.29
CA THR A 122 -3.17 22.80 -8.15
C THR A 122 -3.63 22.23 -6.80
N GLY A 123 -2.85 21.28 -6.28
CA GLY A 123 -2.78 21.00 -4.84
C GLY A 123 -3.70 19.89 -4.32
N SER A 124 -3.27 18.64 -4.45
CA SER A 124 -3.45 17.64 -3.39
C SER A 124 -2.62 16.41 -3.73
N SER A 125 -1.73 16.04 -2.80
CA SER A 125 -0.78 14.93 -2.87
C SER A 125 -1.43 13.53 -2.86
N GLY A 126 -2.63 13.40 -3.43
CA GLY A 126 -3.34 12.14 -3.54
C GLY A 126 -2.81 11.30 -4.70
N VAL A 127 -2.83 9.98 -4.52
CA VAL A 127 -2.46 9.02 -5.57
C VAL A 127 -3.40 9.22 -6.75
N LYS A 128 -2.87 9.75 -7.87
CA LYS A 128 -3.66 9.94 -9.08
C LYS A 128 -4.05 8.56 -9.59
N PRO A 129 -5.35 8.22 -9.69
CA PRO A 129 -5.76 6.89 -10.11
C PRO A 129 -5.27 6.58 -11.53
N PRO A 130 -4.94 5.31 -11.84
CA PRO A 130 -4.41 4.92 -13.13
C PRO A 130 -5.44 5.16 -14.24
N ALA A 131 -4.97 5.38 -15.47
CA ALA A 131 -5.82 5.64 -16.63
C ALA A 131 -6.87 4.53 -16.85
N ALA A 132 -6.54 3.29 -16.46
CA ALA A 132 -7.42 2.13 -16.50
C ALA A 132 -8.75 2.35 -15.76
N LEU A 133 -8.79 3.17 -14.70
CA LEU A 133 -10.03 3.49 -13.99
C LEU A 133 -11.03 4.20 -14.92
N TYR A 134 -10.56 5.19 -15.67
CA TYR A 134 -11.41 5.97 -16.57
C TYR A 134 -11.94 5.10 -17.70
N VAL A 135 -11.06 4.28 -18.30
CA VAL A 135 -11.45 3.33 -19.35
C VAL A 135 -12.46 2.32 -18.82
N ALA A 136 -12.24 1.79 -17.63
CA ALA A 136 -13.11 0.82 -17.00
C ALA A 136 -14.48 1.38 -16.63
N ALA A 137 -14.57 2.66 -16.32
CA ALA A 137 -15.82 3.34 -16.00
C ALA A 137 -16.64 3.74 -17.25
N LEU A 138 -16.04 3.75 -18.44
CA LEU A 138 -16.74 4.10 -19.68
C LEU A 138 -17.93 3.16 -19.92
N GLY A 139 -19.09 3.75 -20.17
CA GLY A 139 -20.32 3.03 -20.47
C GLY A 139 -20.98 2.34 -19.27
N MET A 140 -20.43 2.46 -18.05
CA MET A 140 -21.10 1.96 -16.85
C MET A 140 -22.34 2.80 -16.52
N LYS A 141 -23.42 2.14 -16.10
CA LYS A 141 -24.68 2.78 -15.66
C LYS A 141 -24.64 3.02 -14.15
N LYS A 142 -25.45 3.97 -13.65
CA LYS A 142 -25.65 4.18 -12.21
C LYS A 142 -26.05 2.87 -11.52
N GLY A 143 -25.42 2.58 -10.38
CA GLY A 143 -25.51 1.32 -9.63
C GLY A 143 -24.69 0.17 -10.23
N GLY A 144 -24.04 0.38 -11.39
CA GLY A 144 -23.21 -0.63 -12.03
C GLY A 144 -21.93 -0.87 -11.23
N LYS A 145 -21.61 -2.14 -11.00
CA LYS A 145 -20.38 -2.59 -10.33
C LYS A 145 -19.48 -3.32 -11.32
N ARG A 146 -18.17 -3.13 -11.20
CA ARG A 146 -17.17 -3.79 -12.03
C ARG A 146 -15.86 -3.94 -11.26
N THR A 147 -15.30 -5.13 -11.28
CA THR A 147 -13.93 -5.36 -10.80
C THR A 147 -12.99 -5.32 -12.00
N VAL A 148 -11.90 -4.57 -11.90
CA VAL A 148 -10.89 -4.45 -12.95
C VAL A 148 -9.53 -4.75 -12.37
N GLN A 149 -8.86 -5.73 -12.98
CA GLN A 149 -7.45 -5.98 -12.74
C GLN A 149 -6.63 -5.13 -13.70
N VAL A 150 -5.70 -4.37 -13.15
CA VAL A 150 -4.80 -3.48 -13.86
C VAL A 150 -3.39 -4.03 -13.65
N PRO A 151 -2.83 -4.74 -14.63
CA PRO A 151 -1.45 -5.19 -14.57
C PRO A 151 -0.50 -4.02 -14.33
N ALA A 152 0.61 -4.27 -13.64
CA ALA A 152 1.58 -3.24 -13.29
C ALA A 152 2.00 -2.33 -14.45
N ALA A 153 2.21 -2.92 -15.64
CA ALA A 153 2.60 -2.22 -16.87
C ALA A 153 1.63 -1.11 -17.31
N VAL A 154 0.35 -1.22 -16.94
CA VAL A 154 -0.71 -0.24 -17.26
C VAL A 154 -1.25 0.47 -16.01
N ALA A 155 -0.66 0.20 -14.85
CA ALA A 155 -0.89 0.87 -13.58
C ALA A 155 0.15 1.99 -13.36
N TYR A 156 1.11 1.79 -12.44
CA TYR A 156 2.18 2.74 -12.12
C TYR A 156 3.57 2.28 -12.58
N GLY A 157 3.64 1.09 -13.21
CA GLY A 157 4.85 0.56 -13.84
C GLY A 157 6.04 0.41 -12.89
N GLU A 158 7.23 0.46 -13.46
CA GLU A 158 8.51 0.31 -12.76
C GLU A 158 8.82 1.44 -11.78
N ASN A 159 8.08 2.55 -11.81
CA ASN A 159 8.35 3.68 -10.92
C ASN A 159 7.51 3.66 -9.65
N GLY A 160 6.45 2.84 -9.61
CA GLY A 160 5.45 2.92 -8.54
C GLY A 160 4.83 4.33 -8.44
N TYR A 161 4.14 4.62 -7.33
CA TYR A 161 3.63 5.97 -7.05
C TYR A 161 3.29 6.14 -5.58
N ASN A 162 3.97 7.06 -4.88
CA ASN A 162 3.84 7.25 -3.43
C ASN A 162 4.05 5.94 -2.66
N GLU A 163 2.97 5.36 -2.11
CA GLU A 163 2.98 4.09 -1.37
C GLU A 163 2.77 2.87 -2.29
N ILE A 164 2.55 3.07 -3.61
CA ILE A 164 2.40 1.95 -4.56
C ILE A 164 3.82 1.50 -4.89
N PRO A 165 4.20 0.24 -4.61
CA PRO A 165 5.48 -0.26 -5.04
C PRO A 165 5.57 -0.29 -6.57
N GLU A 166 6.79 -0.24 -7.08
CA GLU A 166 7.05 -0.56 -8.48
C GLU A 166 6.51 -1.94 -8.84
N ASN A 167 6.16 -2.14 -10.10
CA ASN A 167 5.72 -3.43 -10.65
C ASN A 167 4.51 -4.06 -9.94
N SER A 168 3.68 -3.25 -9.27
CA SER A 168 2.49 -3.73 -8.56
C SER A 168 1.25 -3.80 -9.44
N ASP A 169 0.60 -4.97 -9.44
CA ASP A 169 -0.74 -5.15 -10.02
C ASP A 169 -1.80 -4.53 -9.10
N ILE A 170 -2.84 -3.96 -9.69
CA ILE A 170 -3.90 -3.27 -8.95
C ILE A 170 -5.24 -3.88 -9.26
N THR A 171 -6.03 -4.16 -8.22
CA THR A 171 -7.42 -4.56 -8.38
C THR A 171 -8.34 -3.42 -7.94
N MET A 172 -9.11 -2.90 -8.87
CA MET A 172 -10.05 -1.81 -8.63
C MET A 172 -11.48 -2.35 -8.60
N GLU A 173 -12.22 -2.04 -7.53
CA GLU A 173 -13.67 -2.24 -7.49
C GLU A 173 -14.36 -0.91 -7.80
N ILE A 174 -15.05 -0.89 -8.93
CA ILE A 174 -15.71 0.29 -9.47
C ILE A 174 -17.19 0.14 -9.23
N GLU A 175 -17.79 1.13 -8.57
CA GLU A 175 -19.23 1.30 -8.47
C GLU A 175 -19.58 2.69 -9.00
N VAL A 176 -20.59 2.80 -9.86
CA VAL A 176 -21.06 4.10 -10.33
C VAL A 176 -22.19 4.57 -9.43
N LEU A 177 -21.90 5.48 -8.51
CA LEU A 177 -22.91 6.00 -7.57
C LEU A 177 -23.85 7.03 -8.23
N SER A 178 -23.38 7.77 -9.23
CA SER A 178 -24.17 8.75 -9.97
C SER A 178 -23.61 8.96 -11.39
N ILE A 179 -24.48 9.43 -12.29
CA ILE A 179 -24.15 9.89 -13.63
C ILE A 179 -24.79 11.27 -13.73
N ALA A 180 -24.01 12.29 -14.10
CA ALA A 180 -24.48 13.64 -14.35
C ALA A 180 -24.76 13.84 -15.83
#